data_AF-A0A813DYW8-F1
#
_entry.id   AF-A0A813DYW8-F1
#
_cell.length_a   1.000
_cell.length_b   1.000
_cell.length_c   1.000
_cell.angle_alpha   90.00
_cell.angle_beta   90.00
_cell.angle_gamma   90.00
#
_symmetry.space_group_name_H-M   'P 1'
#
loop_
_entity.id
_entity.type
_entity.pdbx_description
1 polymer ?
#
loop_
_entity_poly.entity_id
_entity_poly.type
_entity_poly.pdbx_seq_one_letter_code
_entity_poly.pdbx_strand_id
1 'polypeptide(L)'
;MGENVLPLRLQAKIAQKGYTSMALFSVMAAGRVELEARAVRSFLLDPAATSLTPDQVDLVEITTAKLVAAWMEAKQRFEEHNKLNSASRASNLPMIIPKALLVSLRGRFEALHGRISDKVYPCAHMVEVRIEEVEEGTLSATPLEEVICVELGQDTFSSDSVSIHGVRFRKAPKAIAAPKNTEELRTRFKTLAMAFVLSSFKHTSTLWLRTVSMEAFAEYVEYLLSEHVASYQLDQDELSLKATWSTALGYDLAMRKRMVRSITYPPHLDFAAAMKQAMQDPVVRERRFITPTALITAATAASGHRGKRLSPADTFVPDRGNKKPKGKQGQG
;
A
#
# COMPACT_ATOMS: atom_id res chain seq x y z
N MET A 1 -37.41 8.44 -14.86
CA MET A 1 -36.59 9.10 -15.89
C MET A 1 -35.16 8.65 -15.66
N GLY A 2 -34.52 8.04 -16.65
CA GLY A 2 -33.12 7.60 -16.53
C GLY A 2 -32.19 8.80 -16.33
N GLU A 3 -30.99 8.54 -15.78
CA GLU A 3 -29.91 9.52 -15.63
C GLU A 3 -29.70 10.32 -16.93
N ASN A 4 -29.06 11.49 -16.84
CA ASN A 4 -28.77 12.42 -17.94
C ASN A 4 -27.78 11.82 -18.98
N VAL A 5 -28.14 10.68 -19.58
CA VAL A 5 -27.31 9.90 -20.49
C VAL A 5 -27.27 10.61 -21.83
N LEU A 6 -26.08 11.08 -22.19
CA LEU A 6 -25.81 11.67 -23.49
C LEU A 6 -25.85 10.59 -24.58
N PRO A 7 -26.34 10.89 -25.79
CA PRO A 7 -26.24 9.95 -26.92
C PRO A 7 -24.80 9.52 -27.19
N LEU A 8 -24.55 8.24 -27.47
CA LEU A 8 -23.19 7.69 -27.69
C LEU A 8 -22.41 8.44 -28.76
N ARG A 9 -23.08 8.87 -29.85
CA ARG A 9 -22.45 9.69 -30.91
C ARG A 9 -21.92 11.02 -30.38
N LEU A 10 -22.64 11.66 -29.45
CA LEU A 10 -22.20 12.90 -28.81
C LEU A 10 -21.04 12.64 -27.85
N GLN A 11 -21.10 11.56 -27.05
CA GLN A 11 -19.98 11.16 -26.19
C GLN A 11 -18.70 10.93 -26.99
N ALA A 12 -18.79 10.24 -28.14
CA ALA A 12 -17.65 10.01 -29.03
C ALA A 12 -17.07 11.32 -29.58
N LYS A 13 -17.92 12.28 -30.01
CA LYS A 13 -17.47 13.61 -30.46
C LYS A 13 -16.76 14.38 -29.35
N ILE A 14 -17.29 14.34 -28.13
CA ILE A 14 -16.68 14.99 -26.95
C ILE A 14 -15.28 14.40 -26.70
N ALA A 15 -15.15 13.07 -26.73
CA ALA A 15 -13.87 12.38 -26.56
C ALA A 15 -12.87 12.71 -27.69
N GLN A 16 -13.32 12.73 -28.95
CA GLN A 16 -12.48 13.09 -30.10
C GLN A 16 -11.94 14.52 -30.02
N LYS A 17 -12.67 15.44 -29.38
CA LYS A 17 -12.23 16.82 -29.13
C LYS A 17 -11.25 16.94 -27.96
N GLY A 18 -10.90 15.83 -27.29
CA GLY A 18 -9.92 15.79 -26.21
C GLY A 18 -10.51 15.92 -24.80
N TYR A 19 -11.83 16.03 -24.66
CA TYR A 19 -12.49 16.02 -23.35
C TYR A 19 -12.66 14.58 -22.84
N THR A 20 -11.54 13.98 -22.44
CA THR A 20 -11.46 12.56 -22.04
C THR A 20 -11.59 12.33 -20.53
N SER A 21 -11.65 13.40 -19.74
CA SER A 21 -11.77 13.34 -18.28
C SER A 21 -12.86 14.29 -17.76
N MET A 22 -13.41 13.97 -16.59
CA MET A 22 -14.40 14.81 -15.91
C MET A 22 -13.85 16.21 -15.62
N ALA A 23 -12.56 16.32 -15.29
CA ALA A 23 -11.90 17.61 -15.03
C ALA A 23 -11.84 18.51 -16.28
N LEU A 24 -11.45 17.94 -17.43
CA LEU A 24 -11.42 18.69 -18.70
C LEU A 24 -12.84 19.05 -19.16
N PHE A 25 -13.79 18.15 -18.94
CA PHE A 25 -15.19 18.41 -19.24
C PHE A 25 -15.78 19.50 -18.34
N SER A 26 -15.50 19.52 -17.04
CA SER A 26 -16.01 20.54 -16.11
C SER A 26 -15.54 21.95 -16.45
N VAL A 27 -14.30 22.10 -16.94
CA VAL A 27 -13.73 23.40 -17.33
C VAL A 27 -13.96 23.75 -18.79
N MET A 28 -14.77 22.95 -19.51
CA MET A 28 -15.05 23.17 -20.93
C MET A 28 -15.65 24.55 -21.19
N ALA A 29 -16.41 25.13 -20.28
CA ALA A 29 -16.99 26.46 -20.42
C ALA A 29 -16.95 27.23 -19.09
N ALA A 30 -16.98 28.56 -19.13
CA ALA A 30 -17.13 29.37 -17.93
C ALA A 30 -18.56 29.29 -17.35
N GLY A 31 -19.56 29.24 -18.24
CA GLY A 31 -20.98 29.23 -17.87
C GLY A 31 -21.88 28.63 -18.96
N ARG A 32 -23.18 28.53 -18.65
CA ARG A 32 -24.18 27.88 -19.51
C ARG A 32 -24.25 28.48 -20.92
N VAL A 33 -24.23 29.80 -21.04
CA VAL A 33 -24.32 30.50 -22.34
C VAL A 33 -23.14 30.15 -23.25
N GLU A 34 -21.93 30.09 -22.70
CA GLU A 34 -20.74 29.71 -23.46
C GLU A 34 -20.80 28.23 -23.88
N LEU A 35 -21.34 27.36 -23.01
CA LEU A 35 -21.54 25.96 -23.33
C LEU A 35 -22.55 25.76 -24.47
N GLU A 36 -23.67 26.47 -24.45
CA GLU A 36 -24.69 26.42 -25.51
C GLU A 36 -24.10 26.92 -26.84
N ALA A 37 -23.37 28.03 -26.83
CA ALA A 37 -22.65 28.50 -28.03
C ALA A 37 -21.61 27.48 -28.53
N ARG A 38 -20.93 26.78 -27.62
CA ARG A 38 -19.97 25.73 -27.96
C ARG A 38 -20.68 24.47 -28.49
N ALA A 39 -21.88 24.15 -28.02
CA ALA A 39 -22.69 23.04 -28.48
C ALA A 39 -23.07 23.19 -29.95
N VAL A 40 -23.51 24.40 -30.33
CA VAL A 40 -23.74 24.78 -31.73
C VAL A 40 -22.46 24.63 -32.55
N ARG A 41 -21.39 25.33 -32.17
CA ARG A 41 -20.14 25.40 -32.96
C ARG A 41 -19.39 24.07 -33.08
N SER A 42 -19.34 23.29 -32.00
CA SER A 42 -18.38 22.18 -31.87
C SER A 42 -19.05 20.81 -31.98
N PHE A 43 -20.34 20.72 -31.63
CA PHE A 43 -21.09 19.47 -31.62
C PHE A 43 -22.22 19.44 -32.66
N LEU A 44 -22.48 20.57 -33.35
CA LEU A 44 -23.52 20.76 -34.36
C LEU A 44 -24.92 20.57 -33.77
N LEU A 45 -25.12 21.09 -32.56
CA LEU A 45 -26.42 21.11 -31.88
C LEU A 45 -27.05 22.50 -32.05
N ASP A 46 -27.53 22.78 -33.27
CA ASP A 46 -28.18 24.05 -33.60
C ASP A 46 -29.70 23.84 -33.81
N PRO A 47 -30.56 24.30 -32.88
CA PRO A 47 -32.01 24.19 -33.06
C PRO A 47 -32.54 25.14 -34.16
N ALA A 48 -31.78 26.17 -34.55
CA ALA A 48 -32.17 27.13 -35.58
C ALA A 48 -31.73 26.71 -36.99
N ALA A 49 -31.17 25.51 -37.17
CA ALA A 49 -30.74 25.03 -38.47
C ALA A 49 -31.94 24.87 -39.44
N THR A 50 -31.85 25.50 -40.61
CA THR A 50 -32.95 25.62 -41.60
C THR A 50 -33.46 24.29 -42.16
N SER A 51 -32.75 23.18 -41.94
CA SER A 51 -33.06 21.86 -42.49
C SER A 51 -33.77 20.90 -41.52
N LEU A 52 -34.18 21.36 -40.34
CA LEU A 52 -34.78 20.50 -39.31
C LEU A 52 -36.31 20.53 -39.34
N THR A 53 -36.93 19.37 -39.15
CA THR A 53 -38.38 19.28 -38.85
C THR A 53 -38.64 19.69 -37.39
N PRO A 54 -39.88 20.07 -37.01
CA PRO A 54 -40.20 20.42 -35.63
C PRO A 54 -39.77 19.36 -34.60
N ASP A 55 -40.04 18.08 -34.88
CA ASP A 55 -39.61 16.97 -34.01
C ASP A 55 -38.08 16.88 -33.87
N GLN A 56 -37.33 17.23 -34.92
CA GLN A 56 -35.87 17.23 -34.88
C GLN A 56 -35.31 18.42 -34.09
N VAL A 57 -36.00 19.57 -34.12
CA VAL A 57 -35.66 20.73 -33.28
C VAL A 57 -35.80 20.33 -31.81
N ASP A 58 -36.92 19.73 -31.41
CA ASP A 58 -37.14 19.24 -30.04
C ASP A 58 -36.05 18.26 -29.60
N LEU A 59 -35.64 17.33 -30.47
CA LEU A 59 -34.55 16.40 -30.18
C LEU A 59 -33.20 17.10 -29.97
N VAL A 60 -32.90 18.14 -30.75
CA VAL A 60 -31.67 18.94 -30.59
C VAL A 60 -31.71 19.73 -29.29
N GLU A 61 -32.84 20.35 -28.95
CA GLU A 61 -33.02 21.09 -27.70
C GLU A 61 -32.89 20.18 -26.47
N ILE A 62 -33.56 19.02 -26.49
CA ILE A 62 -33.45 18.01 -25.43
C ILE A 62 -32.01 17.51 -25.29
N THR A 63 -31.31 17.30 -26.42
CA THR A 63 -29.90 16.86 -26.40
C THR A 63 -28.98 17.93 -25.82
N THR A 64 -29.21 19.19 -26.16
CA THR A 64 -28.49 20.34 -25.59
C THR A 64 -28.76 20.47 -24.10
N ALA A 65 -30.02 20.34 -23.67
CA ALA A 65 -30.39 20.36 -22.26
C ALA A 65 -29.71 19.23 -21.46
N LYS A 66 -29.66 18.00 -22.01
CA LYS A 66 -28.92 16.88 -21.41
C LYS A 66 -27.42 17.16 -21.32
N LEU A 67 -26.82 17.77 -22.34
CA LEU A 67 -25.41 18.17 -22.34
C LEU A 67 -25.13 19.21 -21.24
N VAL A 68 -25.97 20.23 -21.15
CA VAL A 68 -25.86 21.29 -20.13
C VAL A 68 -26.04 20.69 -18.74
N ALA A 69 -27.03 19.82 -18.52
CA ALA A 69 -27.23 19.12 -17.26
C ALA A 69 -26.01 18.27 -16.87
N ALA A 70 -25.52 17.41 -17.77
CA ALA A 70 -24.34 16.58 -17.53
C ALA A 70 -23.09 17.42 -17.22
N TRP A 71 -22.90 18.54 -17.92
CA TRP A 71 -21.79 19.46 -17.67
C TRP A 71 -21.91 20.17 -16.32
N MET A 72 -23.09 20.67 -15.96
CA MET A 72 -23.30 21.33 -14.66
C MET A 72 -23.03 20.36 -13.51
N GLU A 73 -23.53 19.13 -13.60
CA GLU A 73 -23.25 18.13 -12.58
C GLU A 73 -21.75 17.76 -12.52
N ALA A 74 -21.08 17.63 -13.67
CA ALA A 74 -19.64 17.39 -13.72
C ALA A 74 -18.84 18.53 -13.10
N LYS A 75 -19.22 19.78 -13.37
CA LYS A 75 -18.62 20.99 -12.78
C LYS A 75 -18.81 21.02 -11.28
N GLN A 76 -20.03 20.79 -10.79
CA GLN A 76 -20.31 20.73 -9.35
C GLN A 76 -19.49 19.63 -8.66
N ARG A 77 -19.48 18.42 -9.21
CA ARG A 77 -18.70 17.30 -8.66
C ARG A 77 -17.20 17.60 -8.63
N PHE A 78 -16.67 18.22 -9.68
CA PHE A 78 -15.26 18.60 -9.74
C PHE A 78 -14.89 19.67 -8.72
N GLU A 79 -15.72 20.71 -8.57
CA GLU A 79 -15.52 21.76 -7.57
C GLU A 79 -15.62 21.23 -6.15
N GLU A 80 -16.62 20.40 -5.85
CA GLU A 80 -16.75 19.72 -4.55
C GLU A 80 -15.56 18.80 -4.29
N HIS A 81 -15.15 17.99 -5.27
CA HIS A 81 -13.99 17.11 -5.15
C HIS A 81 -12.70 17.88 -4.87
N ASN A 82 -12.47 18.99 -5.56
CA ASN A 82 -11.31 19.86 -5.31
C ASN A 82 -11.35 20.49 -3.92
N LYS A 83 -12.53 20.93 -3.45
CA LYS A 83 -12.70 21.46 -2.09
C LYS A 83 -12.42 20.37 -1.04
N LEU A 84 -12.92 19.16 -1.25
CA LEU A 84 -12.66 18.01 -0.37
C LEU A 84 -11.17 17.70 -0.30
N ASN A 85 -10.50 17.62 -1.45
CA ASN A 85 -9.07 17.37 -1.52
C ASN A 85 -8.25 18.49 -0.88
N SER A 86 -8.66 19.75 -1.08
CA SER A 86 -8.01 20.90 -0.42
C SER A 86 -8.17 20.85 1.09
N ALA A 87 -9.35 20.48 1.60
CA ALA A 87 -9.62 20.34 3.03
C ALA A 87 -8.84 19.16 3.64
N SER A 88 -8.76 18.02 2.93
CA SER A 88 -7.91 16.88 3.26
C SER A 88 -6.47 17.33 3.48
N ARG A 89 -5.88 18.01 2.49
CA ARG A 89 -4.49 18.51 2.54
C ARG A 89 -4.26 19.49 3.68
N ALA A 90 -5.17 20.45 3.87
CA ALA A 90 -5.08 21.40 4.98
C ALA A 90 -5.11 20.73 6.36
N SER A 91 -5.74 19.56 6.45
CA SER A 91 -5.93 18.81 7.70
C SER A 91 -4.98 17.62 7.85
N ASN A 92 -4.03 17.42 6.92
CA ASN A 92 -3.17 16.23 6.83
C ASN A 92 -3.95 14.90 6.84
N LEU A 93 -5.11 14.88 6.17
CA LEU A 93 -5.92 13.69 5.99
C LEU A 93 -5.74 13.16 4.57
N PRO A 94 -5.81 11.83 4.34
CA PRO A 94 -5.61 11.26 3.03
C PRO A 94 -6.54 11.84 1.97
N MET A 95 -6.05 11.93 0.73
CA MET A 95 -6.85 12.33 -0.40
C MET A 95 -8.01 11.35 -0.63
N ILE A 96 -9.21 11.90 -0.82
CA ILE A 96 -10.39 11.09 -1.15
C ILE A 96 -10.41 10.82 -2.65
N ILE A 97 -10.25 9.55 -3.01
CA ILE A 97 -10.35 9.10 -4.40
C ILE A 97 -11.81 8.75 -4.72
N PRO A 98 -12.37 9.23 -5.86
CA PRO A 98 -13.70 8.84 -6.28
C PRO A 98 -13.83 7.32 -6.42
N LYS A 99 -14.91 6.73 -5.88
CA LYS A 99 -15.15 5.28 -5.94
C LYS A 99 -15.14 4.72 -7.37
N ALA A 100 -15.65 5.50 -8.34
CA ALA A 100 -15.64 5.13 -9.75
C ALA A 100 -14.21 4.88 -10.28
N LEU A 101 -13.24 5.69 -9.84
CA LEU A 101 -11.83 5.50 -10.21
C LEU A 101 -11.27 4.20 -9.59
N LEU A 102 -11.58 3.91 -8.32
CA LEU A 102 -11.15 2.65 -7.69
C LEU A 102 -11.70 1.42 -8.42
N VAL A 103 -12.97 1.46 -8.85
CA VAL A 103 -13.59 0.39 -9.66
C VAL A 103 -12.89 0.26 -11.02
N SER A 104 -12.60 1.39 -11.68
CA SER A 104 -11.88 1.39 -12.96
C SER A 104 -10.45 0.83 -12.82
N LEU A 105 -9.73 1.17 -11.75
CA LEU A 105 -8.39 0.67 -11.47
C LEU A 105 -8.42 -0.84 -11.21
N ARG A 106 -9.40 -1.33 -10.41
CA ARG A 106 -9.61 -2.76 -10.20
C ARG A 106 -9.87 -3.48 -11.52
N GLY A 107 -10.82 -2.99 -12.32
CA GLY A 107 -11.18 -3.59 -13.61
C GLY A 107 -10.00 -3.65 -14.57
N ARG A 108 -9.17 -2.60 -14.61
CA ARG A 108 -7.93 -2.59 -15.40
C ARG A 108 -6.92 -3.62 -14.90
N PHE A 109 -6.76 -3.75 -13.59
CA PHE A 109 -5.87 -4.76 -13.00
C PHE A 109 -6.35 -6.18 -13.35
N GLU A 110 -7.64 -6.46 -13.15
CA GLU A 110 -8.22 -7.78 -13.39
C GLU A 110 -8.21 -8.16 -14.87
N ALA A 111 -8.29 -7.19 -15.78
CA ALA A 111 -8.12 -7.43 -17.22
C ALA A 111 -6.70 -7.89 -17.60
N LEU A 112 -5.67 -7.45 -16.85
CA LEU A 112 -4.27 -7.79 -17.11
C LEU A 112 -3.81 -9.05 -16.36
N HIS A 113 -4.29 -9.26 -15.14
CA HIS A 113 -3.79 -10.31 -14.24
C HIS A 113 -4.85 -11.38 -13.88
N GLY A 114 -6.07 -11.25 -14.41
CA GLY A 114 -7.20 -12.10 -14.04
C GLY A 114 -7.91 -11.63 -12.76
N ARG A 115 -9.02 -12.30 -12.44
CA ARG A 115 -9.87 -11.94 -11.29
C ARG A 115 -9.14 -12.21 -9.96
N ILE A 116 -9.25 -11.28 -9.02
CA ILE A 116 -8.54 -11.34 -7.74
C ILE A 116 -9.51 -11.38 -6.56
N SER A 117 -9.13 -12.15 -5.55
CA SER A 117 -9.85 -12.24 -4.29
C SER A 117 -9.66 -11.00 -3.42
N ASP A 118 -10.73 -10.59 -2.75
CA ASP A 118 -10.73 -9.48 -1.78
C ASP A 118 -9.80 -9.72 -0.57
N LYS A 119 -9.39 -10.98 -0.34
CA LYS A 119 -8.35 -11.37 0.64
C LYS A 119 -7.00 -10.75 0.38
N VAL A 120 -6.70 -10.44 -0.88
CA VAL A 120 -5.39 -9.94 -1.30
C VAL A 120 -5.51 -8.54 -1.89
N TYR A 121 -6.66 -8.19 -2.47
CA TYR A 121 -6.88 -6.88 -3.07
C TYR A 121 -6.71 -5.76 -2.01
N PRO A 122 -5.93 -4.70 -2.29
CA PRO A 122 -5.68 -3.63 -1.33
C PRO A 122 -6.97 -2.88 -1.00
N CYS A 123 -7.13 -2.50 0.28
CA CYS A 123 -8.28 -1.69 0.67
C CYS A 123 -8.20 -0.29 0.04
N ALA A 124 -9.34 0.40 -0.06
CA ALA A 124 -9.43 1.72 -0.69
C ALA A 124 -8.43 2.73 -0.10
N HIS A 125 -8.29 2.76 1.22
CA HIS A 125 -7.35 3.64 1.93
C HIS A 125 -5.90 3.43 1.49
N MET A 126 -5.47 2.18 1.31
CA MET A 126 -4.10 1.88 0.92
C MET A 126 -3.80 2.37 -0.51
N VAL A 127 -4.79 2.26 -1.41
CA VAL A 127 -4.69 2.80 -2.77
C VAL A 127 -4.72 4.33 -2.75
N GLU A 128 -5.56 4.94 -1.91
CA GLU A 128 -5.65 6.40 -1.69
C GLU A 128 -4.30 6.97 -1.24
N VAL A 129 -3.73 6.44 -0.15
CA VAL A 129 -2.44 6.87 0.38
C VAL A 129 -1.32 6.68 -0.64
N ARG A 130 -1.26 5.53 -1.32
CA ARG A 130 -0.18 5.29 -2.29
C ARG A 130 -0.26 6.21 -3.51
N ILE A 131 -1.46 6.58 -3.94
CA ILE A 131 -1.64 7.54 -5.02
C ILE A 131 -1.20 8.94 -4.57
N GLU A 132 -1.56 9.35 -3.35
CA GLU A 132 -1.16 10.63 -2.77
C GLU A 132 0.36 10.74 -2.60
N GLU A 133 1.02 9.70 -2.06
CA GLU A 133 2.49 9.64 -1.94
C GLU A 133 3.20 9.82 -3.30
N VAL A 134 2.62 9.28 -4.37
CA VAL A 134 3.15 9.42 -5.74
C VAL A 134 2.92 10.83 -6.27
N GLU A 135 1.76 11.43 -6.02
CA GLU A 135 1.43 12.80 -6.45
C GLU A 135 2.30 13.86 -5.76
N GLU A 136 2.55 13.70 -4.46
CA GLU A 136 3.31 14.65 -3.65
C GLU A 136 4.82 14.40 -3.69
N GLY A 137 5.26 13.23 -4.16
CA GLY A 137 6.67 12.83 -4.12
C GLY A 137 7.17 12.50 -2.72
N THR A 138 6.27 12.25 -1.78
CA THR A 138 6.52 11.97 -0.35
C THR A 138 6.50 10.47 -0.05
N LEU A 139 6.96 9.66 -1.01
CA LEU A 139 6.96 8.21 -0.90
C LEU A 139 7.56 7.74 0.43
N SER A 140 6.86 6.83 1.11
CA SER A 140 7.30 6.25 2.37
C SER A 140 7.25 4.71 2.33
N ALA A 141 8.03 4.06 3.21
CA ALA A 141 8.02 2.62 3.32
C ALA A 141 6.94 2.19 4.33
N THR A 142 5.78 1.75 3.82
CA THR A 142 4.64 1.31 4.63
C THR A 142 4.99 0.09 5.48
N PRO A 143 4.89 0.13 6.81
CA PRO A 143 5.09 -1.06 7.64
C PRO A 143 4.06 -2.16 7.29
N LEU A 144 4.42 -3.43 7.48
CA LEU A 144 3.55 -4.55 7.06
C LEU A 144 2.27 -4.63 7.91
N GLU A 145 2.30 -4.05 9.10
CA GLU A 145 1.18 -3.82 10.01
C GLU A 145 0.16 -2.80 9.47
N GLU A 146 0.51 -2.01 8.46
CA GLU A 146 -0.40 -1.06 7.81
C GLU A 146 -0.88 -1.57 6.43
N VAL A 147 -0.42 -2.76 6.01
CA VAL A 147 -0.80 -3.36 4.72
C VAL A 147 -2.11 -4.12 4.85
N ILE A 148 -3.20 -3.47 4.46
CA ILE A 148 -4.58 -3.93 4.71
C ILE A 148 -5.28 -4.24 3.37
N CYS A 149 -5.85 -5.44 3.28
CA CYS A 149 -6.70 -5.86 2.16
C CYS A 149 -8.17 -5.47 2.39
N VAL A 150 -9.01 -5.65 1.37
CA VAL A 150 -10.45 -5.30 1.44
C VAL A 150 -11.17 -6.06 2.57
N GLU A 151 -10.92 -7.37 2.70
CA GLU A 151 -11.56 -8.20 3.73
C GLU A 151 -11.21 -7.71 5.14
N LEU A 152 -9.92 -7.51 5.44
CA LEU A 152 -9.46 -6.99 6.74
C LEU A 152 -9.87 -5.53 6.96
N GLY A 153 -10.00 -4.75 5.90
CA GLY A 153 -10.39 -3.35 5.98
C GLY A 153 -11.74 -3.16 6.67
N GLN A 154 -12.71 -4.05 6.42
CA GLN A 154 -14.05 -3.95 7.00
C GLN A 154 -14.02 -3.91 8.54
N ASP A 155 -13.12 -4.66 9.16
CA ASP A 155 -12.97 -4.73 10.63
C ASP A 155 -12.01 -3.66 11.18
N THR A 156 -11.15 -3.12 10.33
CA THR A 156 -10.02 -2.28 10.75
C THR A 156 -10.37 -0.77 10.76
N PHE A 157 -11.33 -0.35 9.93
CA PHE A 157 -11.84 1.03 9.97
C PHE A 157 -12.80 1.20 11.14
N SER A 158 -12.50 2.16 12.02
CA SER A 158 -13.48 2.63 13.00
C SER A 158 -14.65 3.31 12.28
N SER A 159 -15.88 3.11 12.76
CA SER A 159 -17.07 3.88 12.33
C SER A 159 -16.93 5.38 12.62
N ASP A 160 -15.94 5.78 13.41
CA ASP A 160 -15.65 7.17 13.72
C ASP A 160 -15.12 7.90 12.49
N SER A 161 -15.94 8.81 11.99
CA SER A 161 -15.50 9.82 11.02
C SER A 161 -15.10 11.12 11.73
N VAL A 162 -14.02 11.76 11.30
CA VAL A 162 -13.69 13.12 11.73
C VAL A 162 -14.45 14.09 10.82
N SER A 163 -15.23 15.00 11.41
CA SER A 163 -15.88 16.08 10.65
C SER A 163 -14.99 17.32 10.69
N ILE A 164 -14.49 17.77 9.54
CA ILE A 164 -13.77 19.05 9.42
C ILE A 164 -14.50 19.87 8.38
N HIS A 165 -14.90 21.09 8.74
CA HIS A 165 -15.68 21.99 7.87
C HIS A 165 -16.95 21.34 7.25
N GLY A 166 -17.60 20.44 8.00
CA GLY A 166 -18.82 19.74 7.55
C GLY A 166 -18.56 18.51 6.67
N VAL A 167 -17.30 18.21 6.35
CA VAL A 167 -16.88 17.05 5.57
C VAL A 167 -16.45 15.93 6.53
N ARG A 168 -17.06 14.75 6.38
CA ARG A 168 -16.68 13.56 7.14
C ARG A 168 -15.54 12.80 6.45
N PHE A 169 -14.42 12.72 7.14
CA PHE A 169 -13.25 11.94 6.75
C PHE A 169 -13.18 10.64 7.53
N ARG A 170 -12.73 9.55 6.89
CA ARG A 170 -12.44 8.29 7.58
C ARG A 170 -11.12 8.43 8.34
N LYS A 171 -11.08 7.99 9.59
CA LYS A 171 -9.81 7.85 10.33
C LYS A 171 -8.93 6.83 9.62
N ALA A 172 -7.61 6.99 9.78
CA ALA A 172 -6.64 5.98 9.39
C ALA A 172 -7.00 4.62 10.04
N PRO A 173 -6.85 3.51 9.32
CA PRO A 173 -7.14 2.19 9.87
C PRO A 173 -6.21 1.89 11.05
N LYS A 174 -6.69 1.08 12.00
CA LYS A 174 -5.84 0.54 13.06
C LYS A 174 -4.74 -0.36 12.46
N ALA A 175 -3.54 -0.30 13.01
CA ALA A 175 -2.49 -1.25 12.64
C ALA A 175 -2.94 -2.69 12.95
N ILE A 176 -2.66 -3.60 12.03
CA ILE A 176 -2.91 -5.04 12.17
C ILE A 176 -1.66 -5.76 12.69
N ALA A 177 -1.80 -7.02 13.09
CA ALA A 177 -0.67 -7.82 13.54
C ALA A 177 0.37 -8.03 12.42
N ALA A 178 1.65 -7.98 12.79
CA ALA A 178 2.76 -8.35 11.93
C ALA A 178 2.58 -9.79 11.40
N PRO A 179 3.03 -10.10 10.16
CA PRO A 179 2.91 -11.44 9.60
C PRO A 179 3.67 -12.44 10.48
N LYS A 180 3.06 -13.57 10.80
CA LYS A 180 3.63 -14.58 11.69
C LYS A 180 4.37 -15.70 10.95
N ASN A 181 4.04 -15.90 9.69
CA ASN A 181 4.58 -16.96 8.85
C ASN A 181 4.82 -16.46 7.43
N THR A 182 5.41 -17.32 6.60
CA THR A 182 5.79 -17.00 5.22
C THR A 182 4.59 -16.74 4.31
N GLU A 183 3.46 -17.43 4.53
CA GLU A 183 2.25 -17.27 3.70
C GLU A 183 1.53 -15.95 3.98
N GLU A 184 1.46 -15.54 5.26
CA GLU A 184 1.00 -14.21 5.65
C GLU A 184 1.91 -13.14 5.05
N LEU A 185 3.24 -13.33 5.09
CA LEU A 185 4.19 -12.41 4.47
C LEU A 185 3.95 -12.26 2.97
N ARG A 186 3.86 -13.38 2.24
CA ARG A 186 3.58 -13.40 0.79
C ARG A 186 2.28 -12.67 0.47
N THR A 187 1.23 -12.92 1.26
CA THR A 187 -0.07 -12.26 1.09
C THR A 187 0.04 -10.74 1.26
N ARG A 188 0.71 -10.27 2.32
CA ARG A 188 0.94 -8.83 2.57
C ARG A 188 1.70 -8.18 1.41
N PHE A 189 2.78 -8.81 0.95
CA PHE A 189 3.54 -8.26 -0.18
C PHE A 189 2.74 -8.25 -1.47
N LYS A 190 1.89 -9.24 -1.70
CA LYS A 190 1.00 -9.25 -2.86
C LYS A 190 -0.02 -8.10 -2.80
N THR A 191 -0.59 -7.80 -1.62
CA THR A 191 -1.43 -6.61 -1.41
C THR A 191 -0.65 -5.31 -1.65
N LEU A 192 0.56 -5.21 -1.10
CA LEU A 192 1.43 -4.04 -1.26
C LEU A 192 1.84 -3.81 -2.72
N ALA A 193 2.19 -4.88 -3.44
CA ALA A 193 2.54 -4.85 -4.85
C ALA A 193 1.38 -4.34 -5.70
N MET A 194 0.17 -4.85 -5.47
CA MET A 194 -1.03 -4.37 -6.16
C MET A 194 -1.24 -2.88 -5.94
N ALA A 195 -1.07 -2.36 -4.71
CA ALA A 195 -1.22 -0.92 -4.45
C ALA A 195 -0.24 -0.08 -5.30
N PHE A 196 1.01 -0.50 -5.46
CA PHE A 196 1.96 0.17 -6.34
C PHE A 196 1.58 0.08 -7.83
N VAL A 197 1.15 -1.09 -8.30
CA VAL A 197 0.73 -1.28 -9.70
C VAL A 197 -0.52 -0.46 -10.02
N LEU A 198 -1.50 -0.38 -9.12
CA LEU A 198 -2.69 0.45 -9.31
C LEU A 198 -2.30 1.94 -9.42
N SER A 199 -1.32 2.40 -8.65
CA SER A 199 -0.80 3.77 -8.77
C SER A 199 -0.09 4.02 -10.10
N SER A 200 0.61 3.03 -10.67
CA SER A 200 1.26 3.18 -11.99
C SER A 200 0.24 3.32 -13.13
N PHE A 201 -0.95 2.74 -13.00
CA PHE A 201 -2.04 2.95 -13.96
C PHE A 201 -2.55 4.39 -14.00
N LYS A 202 -2.55 5.08 -12.86
CA LYS A 202 -2.95 6.48 -12.75
C LYS A 202 -1.81 7.43 -13.12
N HIS A 203 -0.59 7.15 -12.64
CA HIS A 203 0.58 8.03 -12.79
C HIS A 203 1.56 7.50 -13.84
N THR A 204 1.08 7.37 -15.08
CA THR A 204 1.86 6.78 -16.19
C THR A 204 3.08 7.60 -16.60
N SER A 205 3.11 8.90 -16.29
CA SER A 205 4.25 9.79 -16.55
C SER A 205 5.37 9.66 -15.50
N THR A 206 5.10 9.07 -14.34
CA THR A 206 6.08 8.92 -13.26
C THR A 206 7.12 7.86 -13.62
N LEU A 207 8.35 8.29 -13.89
CA LEU A 207 9.40 7.44 -14.45
C LEU A 207 9.75 6.25 -13.56
N TRP A 208 9.87 6.46 -12.24
CA TRP A 208 10.27 5.39 -11.33
C TRP A 208 9.20 4.30 -11.16
N LEU A 209 7.93 4.59 -11.46
CA LEU A 209 6.83 3.62 -11.42
C LEU A 209 6.83 2.67 -12.63
N ARG A 210 7.61 2.93 -13.68
CA ARG A 210 7.58 2.14 -14.93
C ARG A 210 8.01 0.70 -14.74
N THR A 211 8.89 0.44 -13.78
CA THR A 211 9.42 -0.90 -13.49
C THR A 211 8.71 -1.57 -12.31
N VAL A 212 7.62 -0.99 -11.82
CA VAL A 212 6.78 -1.64 -10.80
C VAL A 212 5.99 -2.77 -11.44
N SER A 213 6.12 -3.97 -10.89
CA SER A 213 5.34 -5.13 -11.31
C SER A 213 5.08 -6.07 -10.13
N MET A 214 4.14 -6.99 -10.31
CA MET A 214 3.88 -8.03 -9.30
C MET A 214 5.10 -8.95 -9.15
N GLU A 215 5.81 -9.19 -10.26
CA GLU A 215 7.00 -10.03 -10.36
C GLU A 215 8.18 -9.41 -9.58
N ALA A 216 8.40 -8.09 -9.67
CA ALA A 216 9.47 -7.41 -8.94
C ALA A 216 9.31 -7.57 -7.42
N PHE A 217 8.07 -7.54 -6.93
CA PHE A 217 7.78 -7.83 -5.52
C PHE A 217 7.94 -9.31 -5.18
N ALA A 218 7.56 -10.22 -6.08
CA ALA A 218 7.75 -11.65 -5.86
C ALA A 218 9.24 -12.01 -5.75
N GLU A 219 10.10 -11.49 -6.64
CA GLU A 219 11.56 -11.65 -6.55
C GLU A 219 12.12 -11.15 -5.22
N TYR A 220 11.65 -9.99 -4.75
CA TYR A 220 12.05 -9.48 -3.44
C TYR A 220 11.60 -10.38 -2.28
N VAL A 221 10.38 -10.92 -2.33
CA VAL A 221 9.88 -11.83 -1.31
C VAL A 221 10.69 -13.12 -1.28
N GLU A 222 11.07 -13.67 -2.44
CA GLU A 222 11.91 -14.87 -2.44
C GLU A 222 13.33 -14.58 -1.95
N TYR A 223 13.89 -13.39 -2.18
CA TYR A 223 15.12 -12.98 -1.51
C TYR A 223 14.95 -12.94 0.03
N LEU A 224 13.85 -12.35 0.53
CA LEU A 224 13.57 -12.32 1.97
C LEU A 224 13.40 -13.71 2.58
N LEU A 225 12.82 -14.65 1.84
CA LEU A 225 12.55 -16.01 2.32
C LEU A 225 13.72 -16.98 2.08
N SER A 226 14.77 -16.53 1.39
CA SER A 226 15.96 -17.34 1.10
C SER A 226 16.91 -17.52 2.30
N GLU A 227 17.96 -18.29 2.07
CA GLU A 227 19.14 -18.43 2.96
C GLU A 227 19.85 -17.11 3.25
N HIS A 228 19.61 -16.05 2.47
CA HIS A 228 20.23 -14.76 2.72
C HIS A 228 19.59 -14.00 3.87
N VAL A 229 18.34 -14.31 4.25
CA VAL A 229 17.57 -13.58 5.26
C VAL A 229 16.79 -14.50 6.19
N ALA A 230 15.59 -14.97 5.83
CA ALA A 230 14.73 -15.72 6.76
C ALA A 230 15.32 -17.08 7.15
N SER A 231 15.99 -17.75 6.21
CA SER A 231 16.69 -19.01 6.43
C SER A 231 18.19 -18.81 6.70
N TYR A 232 18.60 -17.60 7.05
CA TYR A 232 20.00 -17.31 7.35
C TYR A 232 20.47 -18.07 8.58
N GLN A 233 21.49 -18.90 8.34
CA GLN A 233 22.22 -19.63 9.35
C GLN A 233 23.71 -19.55 9.02
N LEU A 234 24.53 -19.21 10.01
CA LEU A 234 25.98 -19.29 9.92
C LEU A 234 26.47 -20.11 11.11
N ASP A 235 27.04 -21.28 10.81
CA ASP A 235 27.65 -22.15 11.81
C ASP A 235 29.16 -21.98 11.73
N GLN A 236 29.76 -21.43 12.79
CA GLN A 236 31.20 -21.27 12.93
C GLN A 236 31.63 -21.78 14.31
N ASP A 237 32.40 -22.87 14.34
CA ASP A 237 32.85 -23.57 15.54
C ASP A 237 31.71 -23.79 16.56
N GLU A 238 31.74 -23.08 17.71
CA GLU A 238 30.73 -23.17 18.78
C GLU A 238 29.59 -22.15 18.65
N LEU A 239 29.61 -21.28 17.64
CA LEU A 239 28.63 -20.21 17.43
C LEU A 239 27.75 -20.50 16.21
N SER A 240 26.48 -20.79 16.46
CA SER A 240 25.44 -20.85 15.41
C SER A 240 24.63 -19.56 15.43
N LEU A 241 24.85 -18.70 14.44
CA LEU A 241 24.05 -17.49 14.22
C LEU A 241 22.82 -17.86 13.39
N LYS A 242 21.64 -17.66 13.95
CA LYS A 242 20.37 -17.87 13.26
C LYS A 242 19.50 -16.64 13.34
N ALA A 243 19.04 -16.17 12.18
CA ALA A 243 18.13 -15.02 12.14
C ALA A 243 16.77 -15.38 12.76
N THR A 244 16.23 -14.46 13.55
CA THR A 244 14.83 -14.57 14.02
C THR A 244 13.88 -13.96 13.00
N TRP A 245 12.63 -14.41 13.00
CA TRP A 245 11.60 -13.85 12.13
C TRP A 245 11.42 -12.33 12.34
N SER A 246 11.45 -11.87 13.59
CA SER A 246 11.38 -10.43 13.91
C SER A 246 12.54 -9.65 13.30
N THR A 247 13.76 -10.19 13.36
CA THR A 247 14.94 -9.58 12.72
C THR A 247 14.78 -9.51 11.20
N ALA A 248 14.24 -10.55 10.57
CA ALA A 248 13.97 -10.56 9.14
C ALA A 248 12.95 -9.49 8.73
N LEU A 249 11.83 -9.34 9.47
CA LEU A 249 10.83 -8.30 9.20
C LEU A 249 11.38 -6.88 9.44
N GLY A 250 12.20 -6.69 10.48
CA GLY A 250 12.88 -5.42 10.73
C GLY A 250 13.86 -5.05 9.61
N TYR A 251 14.58 -6.04 9.08
CA TYR A 251 15.47 -5.85 7.94
C TYR A 251 14.72 -5.52 6.65
N ASP A 252 13.60 -6.19 6.37
CA ASP A 252 12.70 -5.84 5.27
C ASP A 252 12.35 -4.34 5.28
N LEU A 253 11.80 -3.85 6.39
CA LEU A 253 11.38 -2.45 6.48
C LEU A 253 12.55 -1.50 6.26
N ALA A 254 13.75 -1.85 6.76
CA ALA A 254 14.96 -1.06 6.53
C ALA A 254 15.39 -1.05 5.05
N MET A 255 15.31 -2.20 4.36
CA MET A 255 15.59 -2.27 2.92
C MET A 255 14.59 -1.45 2.12
N ARG A 256 13.29 -1.53 2.43
CA ARG A 256 12.28 -0.71 1.74
C ARG A 256 12.46 0.79 2.01
N LYS A 257 12.86 1.19 3.21
CA LYS A 257 13.26 2.59 3.49
C LYS A 257 14.46 3.02 2.66
N ARG A 258 15.44 2.14 2.44
CA ARG A 258 16.60 2.40 1.59
C ARG A 258 16.22 2.50 0.10
N MET A 259 15.34 1.63 -0.38
CA MET A 259 14.76 1.69 -1.72
C MET A 259 14.08 3.05 -1.93
N VAL A 260 13.15 3.42 -1.05
CA VAL A 260 12.43 4.69 -1.10
C VAL A 260 13.40 5.87 -1.16
N ARG A 261 14.44 5.89 -0.31
CA ARG A 261 15.45 6.95 -0.33
C ARG A 261 16.16 7.08 -1.68
N SER A 262 16.40 5.97 -2.38
CA SER A 262 17.11 5.94 -3.67
C SER A 262 16.23 6.33 -4.85
N ILE A 263 14.91 6.23 -4.69
CA ILE A 263 13.90 6.76 -5.62
C ILE A 263 13.74 8.28 -5.41
N THR A 264 13.54 8.70 -4.15
CA THR A 264 13.21 10.09 -3.81
C THR A 264 14.40 11.04 -3.96
N TYR A 265 15.61 10.61 -3.61
CA TYR A 265 16.83 11.43 -3.65
C TYR A 265 17.81 10.89 -4.69
N PRO A 266 18.84 11.68 -5.08
CA PRO A 266 19.88 11.21 -5.98
C PRO A 266 20.40 9.83 -5.55
N PRO A 267 20.46 8.85 -6.47
CA PRO A 267 20.48 9.02 -7.92
C PRO A 267 19.13 8.97 -8.66
N HIS A 268 17.97 8.96 -7.96
CA HIS A 268 16.63 8.87 -8.57
C HIS A 268 16.42 7.60 -9.40
N LEU A 269 16.66 6.45 -8.78
CA LEU A 269 16.48 5.16 -9.43
C LEU A 269 15.00 4.87 -9.71
N ASP A 270 14.76 4.05 -10.73
CA ASP A 270 13.47 3.39 -10.87
C ASP A 270 13.23 2.35 -9.77
N PHE A 271 11.98 1.88 -9.66
CA PHE A 271 11.59 0.97 -8.59
C PHE A 271 12.43 -0.31 -8.54
N ALA A 272 12.66 -0.96 -9.70
CA ALA A 272 13.33 -2.25 -9.75
C ALA A 272 14.82 -2.13 -9.42
N ALA A 273 15.48 -1.10 -9.98
CA ALA A 273 16.87 -0.79 -9.68
C ALA A 273 17.04 -0.40 -8.19
N ALA A 274 16.14 0.41 -7.65
CA ALA A 274 16.16 0.80 -6.24
C ALA A 274 15.99 -0.41 -5.31
N MET A 275 15.08 -1.33 -5.65
CA MET A 275 14.85 -2.55 -4.87
C MET A 275 16.10 -3.44 -4.87
N LYS A 276 16.69 -3.67 -6.05
CA LYS A 276 17.91 -4.45 -6.21
C LYS A 276 19.09 -3.84 -5.45
N GLN A 277 19.27 -2.52 -5.54
CA GLN A 277 20.30 -1.81 -4.80
C GLN A 277 20.11 -1.95 -3.29
N ALA A 278 18.86 -1.88 -2.80
CA ALA A 278 18.58 -2.02 -1.37
C ALA A 278 18.90 -3.42 -0.83
N MET A 279 18.63 -4.48 -1.61
CA MET A 279 18.99 -5.86 -1.24
C MET A 279 20.51 -6.06 -1.14
N GLN A 280 21.27 -5.34 -1.97
CA GLN A 280 22.72 -5.43 -2.06
C GLN A 280 23.45 -4.44 -1.14
N ASP A 281 22.74 -3.61 -0.37
CA ASP A 281 23.36 -2.58 0.46
C ASP A 281 24.04 -3.21 1.70
N PRO A 282 25.38 -3.23 1.76
CA PRO A 282 26.10 -3.87 2.86
C PRO A 282 25.92 -3.11 4.18
N VAL A 283 25.70 -1.80 4.13
CA VAL A 283 25.53 -0.96 5.34
C VAL A 283 24.20 -1.26 6.00
N VAL A 284 23.12 -1.39 5.21
CA VAL A 284 21.81 -1.77 5.73
C VAL A 284 21.86 -3.21 6.24
N ARG A 285 22.48 -4.13 5.50
CA ARG A 285 22.66 -5.53 5.91
C ARG A 285 23.40 -5.64 7.25
N GLU A 286 24.53 -4.98 7.39
CA GLU A 286 25.33 -5.04 8.62
C GLU A 286 24.56 -4.48 9.82
N ARG A 287 24.04 -3.26 9.69
CA ARG A 287 23.42 -2.53 10.82
C ARG A 287 22.05 -3.06 11.23
N ARG A 288 21.27 -3.60 10.28
CA ARG A 288 19.85 -3.95 10.50
C ARG A 288 19.58 -5.44 10.49
N PHE A 289 20.55 -6.25 10.05
CA PHE A 289 20.40 -7.70 10.00
C PHE A 289 21.50 -8.43 10.76
N ILE A 290 22.77 -8.29 10.35
CA ILE A 290 23.89 -9.05 10.94
C ILE A 290 24.11 -8.70 12.40
N THR A 291 24.33 -7.42 12.71
CA THR A 291 24.59 -6.97 14.09
C THR A 291 23.44 -7.34 15.04
N PRO A 292 22.15 -7.07 14.73
CA PRO A 292 21.04 -7.51 15.58
C PRO A 292 20.95 -9.02 15.75
N THR A 293 21.20 -9.81 14.68
CA THR A 293 21.20 -11.27 14.75
C THR A 293 22.27 -11.77 15.71
N ALA A 294 23.50 -11.27 15.59
CA ALA A 294 24.61 -11.64 16.47
C ALA A 294 24.34 -11.28 17.94
N LEU A 295 23.79 -10.09 18.21
CA LEU A 295 23.44 -9.66 19.56
C LEU A 295 22.35 -10.54 20.20
N ILE A 296 21.31 -10.89 19.43
CA ILE A 296 20.23 -11.78 19.91
C ILE A 296 20.80 -13.16 20.21
N THR A 297 21.59 -13.74 19.29
CA THR A 297 22.23 -15.05 19.50
C THR A 297 23.10 -15.04 20.75
N ALA A 298 23.99 -14.03 20.91
CA ALA A 298 24.84 -13.91 22.09
C ALA A 298 24.04 -13.80 23.39
N ALA A 299 22.95 -13.01 23.40
CA ALA A 299 22.08 -12.87 24.57
C ALA A 299 21.37 -14.19 24.92
N THR A 300 20.93 -14.96 23.93
CA THR A 300 20.32 -16.29 24.16
C THR A 300 21.33 -17.30 24.72
N ALA A 301 22.55 -17.33 24.20
CA ALA A 301 23.63 -18.19 24.69
C ALA A 301 24.02 -17.86 26.14
N ALA A 302 24.13 -16.57 26.48
CA ALA A 302 24.42 -16.12 27.84
C ALA A 302 23.28 -16.46 28.83
N SER A 303 22.03 -16.40 28.37
CA SER A 303 20.86 -16.72 29.20
C SER A 303 20.76 -18.22 29.48
N GLY A 304 21.13 -19.08 28.51
CA GLY A 304 21.25 -20.53 28.71
C GLY A 304 22.29 -20.92 29.77
N HIS A 305 23.36 -20.14 29.93
CA HIS A 305 24.39 -20.37 30.95
C HIS A 305 23.94 -20.04 32.38
N ARG A 306 22.97 -19.12 32.57
CA ARG A 306 22.42 -18.80 33.90
C ARG A 306 21.49 -19.88 34.47
N GLY A 307 21.01 -20.81 33.63
CA GLY A 307 20.14 -21.93 34.03
C GLY A 307 20.88 -23.15 34.59
N LYS A 308 22.19 -23.28 34.34
CA LYS A 308 23.04 -24.30 35.00
C LYS A 308 23.54 -23.77 36.34
N ARG A 309 22.64 -23.63 37.33
CA ARG A 309 23.10 -23.73 38.72
C ARG A 309 23.52 -25.18 38.94
N LEU A 310 24.82 -25.40 39.13
CA LEU A 310 25.34 -26.65 39.67
C LEU A 310 24.52 -27.01 40.91
N SER A 311 23.90 -28.20 40.92
CA SER A 311 23.33 -28.78 42.13
C SER A 311 24.45 -28.92 43.18
N PRO A 312 24.21 -28.55 44.45
CA PRO A 312 25.23 -28.61 45.50
C PRO A 312 25.48 -30.05 45.97
N ALA A 313 25.86 -30.95 45.07
CA ALA A 313 26.11 -32.36 45.36
C ALA A 313 27.58 -32.80 45.19
N ASP A 314 28.45 -31.96 44.62
CA ASP A 314 29.88 -32.27 44.48
C ASP A 314 30.74 -31.33 45.34
N THR A 315 30.45 -31.28 46.64
CA THR A 315 31.47 -30.88 47.62
C THR A 315 32.41 -32.07 47.83
N PHE A 316 33.64 -31.92 47.34
CA PHE A 316 34.81 -32.71 47.70
C PHE A 316 34.84 -33.02 49.21
N VAL A 317 34.67 -34.29 49.58
CA VAL A 317 34.84 -34.79 50.94
C VAL A 317 36.25 -35.37 51.06
N PRO A 318 37.15 -34.81 51.89
CA PRO A 318 38.45 -35.43 52.14
C PRO A 318 38.29 -36.64 53.06
N ASP A 319 38.92 -37.74 52.66
CA ASP A 319 38.98 -39.02 53.37
C ASP A 319 39.47 -38.84 54.82
N ARG A 320 38.63 -39.20 55.80
CA ARG A 320 39.02 -39.29 57.21
C ARG A 320 38.84 -40.73 57.67
N GLY A 321 39.99 -41.33 57.96
CA GLY A 321 40.17 -42.71 58.38
C GLY A 321 39.29 -43.17 59.54
N ASN A 322 38.86 -44.41 59.36
CA ASN A 322 38.00 -45.23 60.19
C ASN A 322 38.63 -45.54 61.58
N LYS A 323 37.92 -45.26 62.69
CA LYS A 323 38.20 -45.83 64.02
C LYS A 323 36.93 -46.43 64.63
N LYS A 324 36.97 -47.75 64.81
CA LYS A 324 35.98 -48.62 65.47
C LYS A 324 35.67 -48.21 66.92
N PRO A 325 34.44 -48.42 67.42
CA PRO A 325 34.20 -48.69 68.83
C PRO A 325 34.14 -50.21 69.11
N LYS A 326 34.76 -50.58 70.23
CA LYS A 326 34.92 -51.91 70.80
C LYS A 326 33.70 -52.22 71.67
N GLY A 327 33.07 -53.38 71.50
CA GLY A 327 31.87 -53.78 72.24
C GLY A 327 32.11 -54.13 73.70
N LYS A 328 31.01 -54.27 74.45
CA LYS A 328 30.87 -55.19 75.59
C LYS A 328 29.39 -55.47 75.87
N GLN A 329 28.99 -56.73 75.68
CA GLN A 329 27.83 -57.36 76.31
C GLN A 329 28.18 -57.76 77.75
N GLY A 330 27.18 -57.84 78.62
CA GLY A 330 27.28 -58.55 79.90
C GLY A 330 26.10 -58.27 80.83
N GLN A 331 25.27 -59.29 81.03
CA GLN A 331 24.12 -59.38 81.94
C GLN A 331 24.51 -59.25 83.43
N GLY A 332 23.52 -58.92 84.25
CA GLY A 332 23.56 -58.96 85.71
C GLY A 332 22.49 -58.05 86.31
#